data_AF-W2W8T2-F1
#
_entry.id   AF-W2W8T2-F1
#
_cell.length_a   1.000
_cell.length_b   1.000
_cell.length_c   1.000
_cell.angle_alpha   90.00
_cell.angle_beta   90.00
_cell.angle_gamma   90.00
#
_symmetry.space_group_name_H-M   'P 1'
#
loop_
_entity.id
_entity.type
_entity.pdbx_description
1 polymer ?
#
loop_
_entity_poly.entity_id
_entity_poly.type
_entity_poly.pdbx_seq_one_letter_code
_entity_poly.pdbx_strand_id
1 'polypeptide(L)'
;MTEQVVYIDLPPATTYPTQDAAEAALHEWTRSYEFNVSRRRLAKNEKGDVCIRNYECDRTGKPKCTQKLSKEERVRTKRGSKRCSSPMRISLWAKDKSQSTGEWSIVHTGNGSAIHNHKPSTDARVHAAHRSRAAQATSEATQKTLQNVIEAQSAGGVPVANI
;
A
#
# COMPACT_ATOMS: atom_id res chain seq x y z
N MET A 1 -6.13 -27.71 -0.38
CA MET A 1 -4.92 -26.95 0.00
C MET A 1 -5.12 -26.59 1.46
N THR A 2 -4.29 -27.09 2.36
CA THR A 2 -4.39 -26.80 3.80
C THR A 2 -4.32 -25.29 4.02
N GLU A 3 -5.38 -24.72 4.57
CA GLU A 3 -5.48 -23.31 4.94
C GLU A 3 -4.50 -23.03 6.08
N GLN A 4 -3.28 -22.65 5.76
CA GLN A 4 -2.35 -22.20 6.78
C GLN A 4 -2.76 -20.79 7.19
N VAL A 5 -3.34 -20.68 8.39
CA VAL A 5 -3.62 -19.41 9.02
C VAL A 5 -2.29 -18.82 9.49
N VAL A 6 -1.98 -17.62 9.02
CA VAL A 6 -0.80 -16.84 9.39
C VAL A 6 -1.28 -15.61 10.14
N TYR A 7 -0.66 -15.34 11.28
CA TYR A 7 -0.89 -14.16 12.10
C TYR A 7 0.30 -13.22 11.98
N ILE A 8 0.05 -11.93 11.83
CA ILE A 8 1.06 -10.87 11.91
C ILE A 8 0.76 -9.96 13.09
N ASP A 9 1.79 -9.46 13.76
CA ASP A 9 1.60 -8.54 14.88
C ASP A 9 0.94 -7.27 14.40
N LEU A 10 -0.04 -6.79 15.17
CA LEU A 10 -0.80 -5.61 14.83
C LEU A 10 0.13 -4.40 14.65
N PRO A 11 -0.14 -3.52 13.67
CA PRO A 11 0.61 -2.28 13.56
C PRO A 11 0.46 -1.47 14.86
N PRO A 12 1.49 -0.70 15.24
CA PRO A 12 1.44 0.10 16.45
C PRO A 12 0.24 1.06 16.39
N ALA A 13 -0.54 1.07 17.47
CA ALA A 13 -1.71 1.92 17.63
C ALA A 13 -1.26 3.36 17.92
N THR A 14 -0.78 4.02 16.88
CA THR A 14 -0.26 5.39 16.93
C THR A 14 -1.13 6.31 16.08
N THR A 15 -1.22 7.57 16.49
CA THR A 15 -1.82 8.63 15.68
C THR A 15 -0.77 9.21 14.73
N TYR A 16 -1.21 9.60 13.54
CA TYR A 16 -0.40 10.20 12.50
C TYR A 16 -0.95 11.57 12.17
N PRO A 17 -0.12 12.56 11.83
CA PRO A 17 -0.57 13.92 11.59
C PRO A 17 -1.45 14.06 10.34
N THR A 18 -1.32 13.15 9.36
CA THR A 18 -2.06 13.19 8.09
C THR A 18 -2.45 11.79 7.63
N GLN A 19 -3.40 11.73 6.69
CA GLN A 19 -3.80 10.49 6.01
C GLN A 19 -2.60 9.80 5.34
N ASP A 20 -1.75 10.58 4.65
CA ASP A 20 -0.63 10.04 3.89
C ASP A 20 0.46 9.49 4.80
N ALA A 21 0.70 10.11 5.96
CA ALA A 21 1.60 9.59 6.98
C ALA A 21 1.10 8.25 7.54
N ALA A 22 -0.21 8.12 7.80
CA ALA A 22 -0.81 6.87 8.24
C ALA A 22 -0.75 5.77 7.15
N GLU A 23 -0.96 6.14 5.87
CA GLU A 23 -0.84 5.21 4.74
C GLU A 23 0.60 4.75 4.52
N ALA A 24 1.58 5.65 4.67
CA ALA A 24 3.00 5.32 4.59
C ALA A 24 3.38 4.33 5.70
N ALA A 25 3.00 4.60 6.94
CA ALA A 25 3.27 3.70 8.07
C ALA A 25 2.60 2.33 7.90
N LEU A 26 1.36 2.28 7.40
CA LEU A 26 0.68 1.02 7.08
C LEU A 26 1.45 0.23 6.00
N HIS A 27 1.93 0.90 4.96
CA HIS A 27 2.70 0.27 3.90
C HIS A 27 4.09 -0.18 4.36
N GLU A 28 4.73 0.54 5.27
CA GLU A 28 5.99 0.15 5.88
C GLU A 28 5.82 -1.08 6.78
N TRP A 29 4.81 -1.08 7.66
CA TRP A 29 4.47 -2.23 8.48
C TRP A 29 4.16 -3.46 7.63
N THR A 30 3.28 -3.36 6.62
CA THR A 30 3.01 -4.53 5.76
C THR A 30 4.26 -5.01 5.01
N ARG A 31 5.15 -4.10 4.62
CA ARG A 31 6.42 -4.43 3.96
C ARG A 31 7.37 -5.19 4.88
N SER A 32 7.47 -4.84 6.17
CA SER A 32 8.34 -5.56 7.11
C SER A 32 7.91 -7.00 7.32
N TYR A 33 6.61 -7.30 7.17
CA TYR A 33 6.06 -8.67 7.20
C TYR A 33 5.96 -9.33 5.81
N GLU A 34 6.54 -8.73 4.76
CA GLU A 34 6.48 -9.22 3.38
C GLU A 34 5.05 -9.45 2.84
N PHE A 35 4.12 -8.63 3.32
CA PHE A 35 2.76 -8.53 2.82
C PHE A 35 2.58 -7.21 2.06
N ASN A 36 1.43 -7.07 1.41
CA ASN A 36 1.01 -5.82 0.82
C ASN A 36 -0.50 -5.70 0.92
N VAL A 37 -0.95 -4.46 1.08
CA VAL A 37 -2.35 -4.08 1.10
C VAL A 37 -2.67 -3.18 -0.08
N SER A 38 -3.91 -3.28 -0.53
CA SER A 38 -4.49 -2.45 -1.58
C SER A 38 -5.68 -1.67 -1.06
N ARG A 39 -5.89 -0.48 -1.62
CA ARG A 39 -7.01 0.40 -1.28
C ARG A 39 -8.35 -0.29 -1.62
N ARG A 40 -9.30 -0.20 -0.70
CA ARG A 40 -10.70 -0.59 -0.85
C ARG A 40 -11.58 0.68 -0.90
N ARG A 41 -12.90 0.51 -0.97
CA ARG A 41 -13.90 1.56 -0.80
C ARG A 41 -13.58 2.42 0.43
N LEU A 42 -13.64 3.73 0.24
CA LEU A 42 -13.50 4.72 1.30
C LEU A 42 -14.87 5.14 1.83
N ALA A 43 -14.90 5.79 2.99
CA ALA A 43 -16.07 6.53 3.46
C ALA A 43 -15.75 8.02 3.50
N LYS A 44 -16.78 8.82 3.23
CA LYS A 44 -16.71 10.28 3.24
C LYS A 44 -17.62 10.84 4.33
N ASN A 45 -17.28 12.02 4.84
CA ASN A 45 -18.18 12.81 5.68
C ASN A 45 -19.27 13.47 4.82
N GLU A 46 -20.19 14.18 5.47
CA GLU A 46 -21.28 14.92 4.79
C GLU A 46 -20.77 16.03 3.85
N LYS A 47 -19.59 16.60 4.16
CA LYS A 47 -18.91 17.61 3.33
C LYS A 47 -18.24 17.01 2.08
N GLY A 48 -18.18 15.69 1.97
CA GLY A 48 -17.56 14.98 0.86
C GLY A 48 -16.06 14.65 1.04
N ASP A 49 -15.48 14.99 2.19
CA ASP A 49 -14.09 14.70 2.53
C ASP A 49 -13.92 13.24 2.98
N VAL A 50 -12.77 12.65 2.67
CA VAL A 50 -12.46 11.28 3.10
C VAL A 50 -12.19 11.27 4.60
N CYS A 51 -12.97 10.49 5.35
CA CYS A 51 -12.81 10.32 6.80
C CYS A 51 -12.42 8.89 7.19
N ILE A 52 -12.63 7.91 6.30
CA ILE A 52 -12.21 6.52 6.48
C ILE A 52 -11.62 5.99 5.18
N ARG A 53 -10.42 5.41 5.27
CA ARG A 53 -9.75 4.72 4.18
C ARG A 53 -9.60 3.24 4.52
N ASN A 54 -10.28 2.38 3.77
CA ASN A 54 -10.19 0.93 4.01
C ASN A 54 -9.13 0.28 3.11
N TYR A 55 -8.45 -0.72 3.65
CA TYR A 55 -7.44 -1.53 3.00
C TYR A 55 -7.74 -3.00 3.16
N GLU A 56 -7.27 -3.78 2.19
CA GLU A 56 -7.35 -5.23 2.21
C GLU A 56 -6.07 -5.83 1.64
N CYS A 57 -5.73 -7.05 2.05
CA CYS A 57 -4.60 -7.76 1.47
C CYS A 57 -4.72 -7.85 -0.05
N ASP A 58 -3.62 -7.67 -0.79
CA ASP A 58 -3.58 -7.72 -2.25
C ASP A 58 -3.95 -9.10 -2.85
N ARG A 59 -3.93 -10.16 -2.02
CA ARG A 59 -4.43 -11.51 -2.33
C ARG A 59 -5.90 -11.73 -1.96
N THR A 60 -6.63 -10.67 -1.64
CA THR A 60 -8.09 -10.72 -1.45
C THR A 60 -8.82 -11.13 -2.73
N GLY A 61 -9.94 -11.83 -2.55
CA GLY A 61 -10.89 -12.16 -3.63
C GLY A 61 -10.72 -13.59 -4.11
N LYS A 62 -11.69 -14.08 -4.88
CA LYS A 62 -11.64 -15.45 -5.39
C LYS A 62 -10.51 -15.57 -6.43
N PRO A 63 -9.80 -16.72 -6.47
CA PRO A 63 -8.95 -17.07 -7.60
C PRO A 63 -9.73 -16.88 -8.90
N LYS A 64 -9.06 -16.45 -9.97
CA LYS A 64 -9.73 -16.37 -11.29
C LYS A 64 -10.17 -17.78 -11.69
N CYS A 65 -11.42 -17.94 -12.10
CA CYS A 65 -11.90 -19.21 -12.63
C CYS A 65 -11.18 -19.51 -13.96
N THR A 66 -10.30 -20.51 -13.95
CA THR A 66 -9.54 -20.98 -15.12
C THR A 66 -10.16 -22.23 -15.75
N GLN A 67 -11.44 -22.52 -15.46
CA GLN A 67 -12.10 -23.74 -15.94
C GLN A 67 -12.30 -23.74 -17.46
N LYS A 68 -12.32 -22.58 -18.12
CA LYS A 68 -12.45 -22.45 -19.58
C LYS A 68 -11.13 -22.52 -20.36
N LEU A 69 -9.99 -22.68 -19.68
CA LEU A 69 -8.66 -22.73 -20.32
C LEU A 69 -8.16 -24.18 -20.37
N SER A 70 -7.54 -24.58 -21.48
CA SER A 70 -6.84 -25.85 -21.59
C SER A 70 -5.63 -25.92 -20.64
N LYS A 71 -5.02 -27.10 -20.46
CA LYS A 71 -3.84 -27.26 -19.59
C LYS A 71 -2.63 -26.49 -20.14
N GLU A 72 -2.57 -26.36 -21.46
CA GLU A 72 -1.54 -25.70 -22.23
C GLU A 72 -1.71 -24.18 -22.18
N GLU A 73 -2.96 -23.69 -22.27
CA GLU A 73 -3.31 -22.26 -22.10
C GLU A 73 -3.24 -21.78 -20.64
N ARG A 74 -3.20 -22.71 -19.68
CA ARG A 74 -2.99 -22.41 -18.25
C ARG A 74 -1.56 -21.99 -17.93
N VAL A 75 -0.59 -22.24 -18.80
CA VAL A 75 0.81 -21.83 -18.57
C VAL A 75 0.98 -20.35 -18.90
N ARG A 76 0.56 -19.48 -17.97
CA ARG A 76 0.92 -18.06 -18.04
C ARG A 76 2.31 -17.90 -17.40
N THR A 77 3.36 -17.87 -18.23
CA THR A 77 4.76 -17.67 -17.82
C THR A 77 4.94 -16.39 -16.99
N LYS A 78 4.07 -15.40 -17.20
CA LYS A 78 3.91 -14.25 -16.31
C LYS A 78 2.45 -14.13 -15.87
N ARG A 79 2.24 -14.30 -14.56
CA ARG A 79 1.19 -13.59 -13.79
C ARG A 79 -0.22 -14.20 -13.86
N GLY A 80 -0.38 -15.38 -13.25
CA GLY A 80 -1.67 -15.76 -12.66
C GLY A 80 -2.02 -14.86 -11.48
N SER A 81 -3.32 -14.55 -11.31
CA SER A 81 -3.82 -13.87 -10.10
C SER A 81 -3.44 -14.68 -8.86
N LYS A 82 -2.80 -14.05 -7.87
CA LYS A 82 -2.48 -14.69 -6.58
C LYS A 82 -3.59 -14.55 -5.53
N ARG A 83 -4.77 -14.11 -5.95
CA ARG A 83 -5.96 -14.02 -5.10
C ARG A 83 -6.32 -15.38 -4.52
N CYS A 84 -6.44 -15.46 -3.21
CA CYS A 84 -6.71 -16.68 -2.45
C CYS A 84 -7.72 -16.44 -1.32
N SER A 85 -8.62 -15.48 -1.51
CA SER A 85 -9.64 -15.08 -0.52
C SER A 85 -9.07 -14.74 0.86
N SER A 86 -7.92 -14.06 0.92
CA SER A 86 -7.35 -13.60 2.19
C SER A 86 -8.35 -12.72 2.96
N PRO A 87 -8.63 -13.04 4.24
CA PRO A 87 -9.58 -12.28 5.04
C PRO A 87 -9.00 -10.96 5.56
N MET A 88 -7.69 -10.71 5.35
CA MET A 88 -7.03 -9.58 6.00
C MET A 88 -7.62 -8.22 5.61
N ARG A 89 -8.04 -7.42 6.60
CA ARG A 89 -8.62 -6.07 6.46
C ARG A 89 -8.10 -5.13 7.51
N ILE A 90 -7.86 -3.88 7.13
CA ILE A 90 -7.43 -2.83 8.05
C ILE A 90 -7.90 -1.48 7.54
N SER A 91 -8.12 -0.52 8.44
CA SER A 91 -8.67 0.79 8.06
C SER A 91 -7.83 1.91 8.66
N LEU A 92 -7.79 3.05 7.98
CA LEU A 92 -7.30 4.32 8.51
C LEU A 92 -8.49 5.22 8.76
N TRP A 93 -8.60 5.77 9.96
CA TRP A 93 -9.70 6.64 10.34
C TRP A 93 -9.16 8.02 10.70
N ALA A 94 -9.81 9.07 10.22
CA ALA A 94 -9.62 10.40 10.79
C ALA A 94 -10.10 10.38 12.25
N LYS A 95 -9.31 10.96 13.15
CA LYS A 95 -9.62 11.07 14.58
C LYS A 95 -10.89 11.90 14.78
N ASP A 96 -10.98 13.02 14.06
CA ASP A 96 -12.21 13.79 13.89
C ASP A 96 -12.80 13.50 12.50
N LYS A 97 -13.90 12.75 12.44
CA LYS A 97 -14.55 12.40 11.16
C LYS A 97 -15.19 13.60 10.45
N SER A 98 -15.36 14.73 11.14
CA SER A 98 -15.86 15.97 10.55
C SER A 98 -14.75 16.80 9.87
N GLN A 99 -13.48 16.48 10.13
CA GLN A 99 -12.29 17.18 9.62
C GLN A 99 -11.23 16.18 9.10
N SER A 100 -11.13 16.03 7.78
CA SER A 100 -10.19 15.09 7.13
C SER A 100 -8.73 15.51 7.19
N THR A 101 -8.45 16.78 7.50
CA THR A 101 -7.10 17.37 7.57
C THR A 101 -6.40 17.13 8.91
N GLY A 102 -7.13 16.64 9.92
CA GLY A 102 -6.60 16.37 11.25
C GLY A 102 -5.85 15.03 11.35
N GLU A 103 -5.59 14.61 12.59
CA GLU A 103 -4.88 13.36 12.87
C GLU A 103 -5.62 12.13 12.35
N TRP A 104 -4.88 11.12 11.91
CA TRP A 104 -5.36 9.83 11.45
C TRP A 104 -4.85 8.70 12.35
N SER A 105 -5.60 7.60 12.45
CA SER A 105 -5.23 6.43 13.23
C SER A 105 -5.39 5.16 12.41
N ILE A 106 -4.51 4.18 12.62
CA ILE A 106 -4.68 2.83 12.11
C ILE A 106 -5.69 2.12 13.03
N VAL A 107 -6.77 1.61 12.44
CA VAL A 107 -7.87 0.94 13.14
C VAL A 107 -7.95 -0.51 12.71
N HIS A 108 -7.90 -1.40 13.69
CA HIS A 108 -8.03 -2.83 13.49
C HIS A 108 -9.50 -3.21 13.35
N THR A 109 -9.86 -3.79 12.22
CA THR A 109 -11.20 -4.31 11.96
C THR A 109 -11.28 -5.74 12.50
N GLY A 110 -11.50 -5.89 13.81
CA GLY A 110 -11.66 -7.18 14.49
C GLY A 110 -10.61 -8.24 14.09
N ASN A 111 -11.03 -9.51 14.00
CA ASN A 111 -10.16 -10.64 13.62
C ASN A 111 -9.58 -10.53 12.19
N GLY A 112 -10.02 -9.57 11.38
CA GLY A 112 -9.50 -9.39 10.03
C GLY A 112 -8.12 -8.76 9.97
N SER A 113 -7.64 -8.02 10.97
CA SER A 113 -6.42 -7.19 10.74
C SER A 113 -5.09 -7.92 10.77
N ALA A 114 -5.02 -9.06 11.46
CA ALA A 114 -3.81 -9.86 11.59
C ALA A 114 -3.85 -11.17 10.80
N ILE A 115 -5.02 -11.61 10.32
CA ILE A 115 -5.23 -12.97 9.81
C ILE A 115 -5.06 -13.03 8.30
N HIS A 116 -4.12 -13.87 7.87
CA HIS A 116 -3.92 -14.26 6.48
C HIS A 116 -4.13 -15.77 6.33
N ASN A 117 -4.60 -16.21 5.16
CA ASN A 117 -4.71 -17.62 4.81
C ASN A 117 -3.62 -18.05 3.80
N HIS A 118 -2.52 -17.29 3.76
CA HIS A 118 -1.39 -17.53 2.88
C HIS A 118 -0.10 -17.05 3.52
N LYS A 119 1.01 -17.69 3.15
CA LYS A 119 2.34 -17.22 3.52
C LYS A 119 2.65 -15.86 2.87
N PRO A 120 3.55 -15.06 3.47
CA PRO A 120 4.13 -13.89 2.85
C PRO A 120 4.80 -14.20 1.51
N SER A 121 5.14 -13.16 0.74
CA SER A 121 5.79 -13.33 -0.55
C SER A 121 7.15 -12.66 -0.57
N THR A 122 8.20 -13.46 -0.50
CA THR A 122 9.58 -12.98 -0.69
C THR A 122 9.87 -12.53 -2.13
N ASP A 123 9.09 -13.02 -3.11
CA ASP A 123 9.24 -12.61 -4.51
C ASP A 123 8.79 -11.16 -4.71
N ALA A 124 9.77 -10.25 -4.84
CA ALA A 124 9.57 -8.82 -5.11
C ALA A 124 8.69 -8.54 -6.35
N ARG A 125 8.56 -9.49 -7.29
CA ARG A 125 7.68 -9.37 -8.46
C ARG A 125 6.21 -9.42 -8.09
N VAL A 126 5.87 -10.06 -6.97
CA VAL A 126 4.49 -10.23 -6.48
C VAL A 126 3.91 -8.90 -6.00
N HIS A 127 4.71 -8.07 -5.34
CA HIS A 127 4.25 -6.78 -4.82
C HIS A 127 4.60 -5.62 -5.76
N ALA A 128 3.85 -5.54 -6.87
CA ALA A 128 4.01 -4.46 -7.85
C ALA A 128 3.87 -3.06 -7.22
N ALA A 129 3.00 -2.91 -6.21
CA ALA A 129 2.82 -1.65 -5.50
C ALA A 129 4.09 -1.22 -4.72
N HIS A 130 4.78 -2.16 -4.06
CA HIS A 130 6.05 -1.88 -3.39
C HIS A 130 7.12 -1.41 -4.37
N ARG A 131 7.22 -2.05 -5.55
CA ARG A 131 8.16 -1.63 -6.60
C ARG A 131 7.82 -0.25 -7.14
N SER A 132 6.55 0.03 -7.38
CA SER A 132 6.11 1.35 -7.87
C SER A 132 6.45 2.45 -6.87
N ARG A 133 6.17 2.23 -5.57
CA ARG A 133 6.50 3.20 -4.51
C ARG A 133 8.01 3.40 -4.36
N ALA A 134 8.81 2.33 -4.45
CA ALA A 134 10.27 2.43 -4.40
C ALA A 134 10.82 3.23 -5.60
N ALA A 135 10.27 3.02 -6.79
CA ALA A 135 10.63 3.79 -7.98
C ALA A 135 10.27 5.28 -7.82
N GLN A 136 9.07 5.58 -7.30
CA GLN A 136 8.62 6.95 -7.02
C GLN A 136 9.53 7.67 -6.02
N ALA A 137 9.87 7.02 -4.90
CA ALA A 137 10.79 7.57 -3.91
C ALA A 137 12.18 7.88 -4.51
N THR A 138 12.66 7.03 -5.42
CA THR A 138 13.93 7.24 -6.13
C THR A 138 13.84 8.43 -7.09
N SER A 139 12.72 8.59 -7.82
CA SER A 139 12.52 9.73 -8.70
C SER A 139 12.39 11.05 -7.95
N GLU A 140 11.67 11.07 -6.83
CA GLU A 140 11.51 12.26 -5.98
C GLU A 140 12.85 12.69 -5.36
N ALA A 141 13.65 11.75 -4.86
CA ALA A 141 14.98 12.03 -4.34
C ALA A 141 15.92 12.59 -5.42
N THR A 142 15.86 12.05 -6.63
CA THR A 142 16.62 12.56 -7.78
C THR A 142 16.20 13.99 -8.12
N GLN A 143 14.90 14.27 -8.21
CA GLN A 143 14.39 15.61 -8.48
C GLN A 143 14.81 16.62 -7.41
N LYS A 144 14.71 16.26 -6.13
CA LYS A 144 15.15 17.13 -5.03
C LYS A 144 16.65 17.41 -5.08
N THR A 145 17.45 16.42 -5.43
CA THR A 145 18.91 16.57 -5.60
C THR A 145 19.23 17.52 -6.76
N LEU A 146 18.57 17.36 -7.90
CA LEU A 146 18.74 18.25 -9.05
C LEU A 146 18.34 19.69 -8.72
N GLN A 147 17.23 19.88 -8.01
CA GLN A 147 16.78 21.19 -7.56
C GLN A 147 17.83 21.88 -6.66
N ASN A 148 18.36 21.15 -5.67
CA ASN A 148 19.42 21.66 -4.80
C ASN A 148 20.69 22.05 -5.57
N VAL A 149 21.06 21.27 -6.60
CA VAL A 149 22.21 21.59 -7.46
C VAL A 149 21.97 22.86 -8.28
N ILE A 150 20.77 23.02 -8.86
CA ILE A 150 20.39 24.22 -9.61
C ILE A 150 20.41 25.46 -8.70
N GLU A 151 19.89 25.34 -7.48
CA GLU A 151 19.90 26.42 -6.49
C GLU A 151 21.33 26.81 -6.08
N ALA A 152 22.20 25.82 -5.85
CA ALA A 152 23.61 26.06 -5.53
C ALA A 152 24.38 26.72 -6.69
N GLN A 153 24.12 26.30 -7.94
CA GLN A 153 24.71 26.91 -9.13
C GLN A 153 24.25 28.37 -9.33
N SER A 154 22.95 28.61 -9.13
CA SER A 154 22.37 29.96 -9.21
C SER A 154 22.94 30.89 -8.14
N ALA A 155 23.09 30.40 -6.90
CA ALA A 155 23.71 31.16 -5.81
C ALA A 155 25.20 31.47 -6.05
N GLY A 156 25.90 30.60 -6.78
CA GLY A 156 27.30 30.79 -7.19
C GLY A 156 27.51 31.70 -8.40
N GLY A 157 26.45 32.30 -8.96
CA GLY A 157 26.52 33.15 -10.15
C GLY A 157 26.85 32.40 -11.45
N VAL A 158 26.71 31.07 -11.46
CA VAL A 158 26.90 30.24 -12.66
C VAL A 158 25.62 30.31 -13.49
N PRO A 159 25.67 30.75 -14.76
CA PRO A 159 24.48 30.82 -15.60
C PRO A 159 23.93 29.40 -15.84
N VAL A 160 22.71 29.15 -15.38
CA VAL A 160 21.97 27.92 -15.66
C VAL A 160 21.45 28.03 -17.09
N ALA A 161 21.92 27.15 -17.99
CA ALA A 161 21.41 27.12 -19.35
C ALA A 161 19.96 26.63 -19.34
N ASN A 162 19.03 27.44 -19.86
CA ASN A 162 17.67 27.00 -20.14
C ASN A 162 17.72 25.97 -21.27
N ILE A 163 17.23 24.76 -21.01
CA ILE A 163 17.00 23.70 -22.01
C ILE A 163 15.52 23.68 -22.37
#